data_AF-A0A2E8E682-F1
#
_entry.id   AF-A0A2E8E682-F1
#
_cell.length_a   1.000
_cell.length_b   1.000
_cell.length_c   1.000
_cell.angle_alpha   90.00
_cell.angle_beta   90.00
_cell.angle_gamma   90.00
#
_symmetry.space_group_name_H-M   'P 1'
#
loop_
_entity.id
_entity.type
_entity.pdbx_description
1 polymer ?
#
loop_
_entity_poly.entity_id
_entity_poly.type
_entity_poly.pdbx_seq_one_letter_code
_entity_poly.pdbx_strand_id
1 'polypeptide(L)' 'MDAIVAKLKSQRATLLEELGRIDAAIAALTGGKATGKVGQVTKAKRRKRRKMTPAQRRAVSERMKKSWAARKKKAAKR' A
#
# COMPACT_ATOMS: atom_id res chain seq x y z
N MET A 1 -18.93 43.27 -23.40
CA MET A 1 -19.43 42.37 -22.34
C MET A 1 -19.13 40.91 -22.63
N ASP A 2 -19.17 40.46 -23.89
CA ASP A 2 -19.00 39.05 -24.24
C ASP A 2 -17.65 38.45 -23.85
N ALA A 3 -16.56 39.21 -23.96
CA ALA A 3 -15.23 38.76 -23.56
C ALA A 3 -15.11 38.48 -22.04
N ILE A 4 -15.80 39.28 -21.22
CA ILE A 4 -15.83 39.10 -19.76
C ILE A 4 -16.63 37.84 -19.43
N VAL A 5 -17.79 37.65 -20.08
CA VAL A 5 -18.62 36.45 -19.90
C VAL A 5 -17.87 35.18 -20.34
N ALA A 6 -17.13 35.24 -21.45
CA ALA A 6 -16.31 34.12 -21.93
C ALA A 6 -15.22 33.75 -20.92
N LYS A 7 -14.52 34.75 -20.36
CA LYS A 7 -13.50 34.55 -19.32
C LYS A 7 -14.10 33.96 -18.04
N LEU A 8 -15.25 34.44 -17.59
CA LEU A 8 -15.92 33.90 -16.41
C LEU A 8 -16.36 32.44 -16.62
N LYS A 9 -16.81 32.09 -17.84
CA LYS A 9 -17.16 30.71 -18.20
C LYS A 9 -15.94 29.79 -18.18
N SER A 10 -14.79 30.25 -18.71
CA SER A 10 -13.57 29.44 -18.68
C SER A 10 -13.07 29.22 -17.25
N GLN A 11 -13.09 30.28 -16.42
CA GLN A 11 -12.73 30.18 -15.00
C GLN A 11 -13.66 29.22 -14.25
N ARG A 12 -14.97 29.29 -14.52
CA ARG A 12 -15.96 28.34 -13.95
C ARG A 12 -15.67 26.90 -14.37
N ALA A 13 -15.27 26.66 -15.61
CA ALA A 13 -14.92 25.32 -16.07
C ALA A 13 -13.70 24.77 -15.33
N THR A 14 -12.64 25.56 -15.19
CA THR A 14 -11.44 25.17 -14.44
C THR A 14 -11.76 24.84 -12.98
N LEU A 15 -12.54 25.68 -12.31
CA LEU A 15 -12.92 25.44 -10.91
C LEU A 15 -13.75 24.16 -10.74
N LEU A 16 -14.62 23.83 -11.69
CA LEU A 16 -15.39 22.58 -11.66
C LEU A 16 -14.49 21.35 -11.82
N GLU A 17 -13.47 21.42 -12.69
CA GLU A 17 -12.48 20.33 -12.80
C GLU A 17 -11.69 20.15 -11.51
N GLU A 18 -11.27 21.25 -10.87
CA GLU A 18 -10.56 21.22 -9.60
C GLU A 18 -11.42 20.64 -8.47
N LEU A 19 -12.70 21.04 -8.40
CA LEU A 19 -13.67 20.45 -7.46
C LEU A 19 -13.80 18.94 -7.68
N GLY A 20 -13.93 18.49 -8.93
CA GLY A 20 -14.01 17.06 -9.23
C GLY A 20 -12.76 16.26 -8.81
N ARG A 21 -11.57 16.86 -8.92
CA ARG A 21 -10.32 16.23 -8.42
C ARG A 21 -10.30 16.13 -6.90
N ILE A 22 -10.75 17.18 -6.21
CA ILE A 22 -10.85 17.21 -4.75
C ILE A 22 -11.85 16.17 -4.26
N ASP A 23 -13.03 16.08 -4.87
CA ASP A 23 -14.05 15.09 -4.52
C ASP A 23 -13.55 13.66 -4.73
N ALA A 24 -12.82 13.40 -5.83
CA ALA A 24 -12.19 12.11 -6.08
C ALA A 24 -11.12 11.76 -5.02
N ALA A 25 -10.31 12.75 -4.59
CA ALA A 25 -9.32 12.56 -3.54
C ALA A 25 -9.97 12.30 -2.18
N ILE A 26 -11.05 13.03 -1.85
CA ILE A 26 -11.85 12.82 -0.63
C ILE A 26 -12.47 11.41 -0.66
N ALA A 27 -13.06 10.99 -1.78
CA ALA A 27 -13.62 9.64 -1.92
C ALA A 27 -12.55 8.56 -1.74
N ALA A 28 -11.36 8.74 -2.32
CA ALA A 28 -10.25 7.81 -2.15
C ALA A 28 -9.78 7.70 -0.68
N LEU A 29 -9.74 8.82 0.05
CA LEU A 29 -9.32 8.87 1.45
C LEU A 29 -10.39 8.36 2.43
N THR A 30 -11.66 8.64 2.15
CA THR A 30 -12.80 8.22 2.99
C THR A 30 -13.29 6.81 2.68
N GLY A 31 -12.62 6.10 1.77
CA GLY A 31 -13.00 4.74 1.37
C GLY A 31 -14.29 4.68 0.54
N GLY A 32 -14.69 5.83 -0.02
CA GLY A 32 -15.77 5.97 -0.99
C GLY A 32 -15.51 5.03 -2.16
N LYS A 33 -16.24 3.92 -2.15
CA LYS A 33 -16.15 2.83 -3.12
C LYS A 33 -16.47 3.41 -4.50
N ALA A 34 -15.44 3.72 -5.28
CA ALA A 34 -15.59 4.13 -6.66
C ALA A 34 -16.50 3.11 -7.37
N THR A 35 -17.68 3.55 -7.78
CA THR A 35 -18.55 2.85 -8.72
C THR A 35 -17.96 2.94 -10.13
N GLY A 36 -16.64 2.82 -10.25
CA GLY A 36 -16.02 2.41 -11.50
C GLY A 36 -16.49 0.98 -11.76
N LYS A 37 -16.84 0.67 -13.00
CA LYS A 37 -17.15 -0.68 -13.47
C LYS A 37 -15.94 -1.57 -13.11
N VAL A 38 -15.98 -2.17 -11.92
CA VAL A 38 -14.96 -3.08 -11.43
C VAL A 38 -15.11 -4.31 -12.30
N GLY A 39 -14.34 -4.37 -13.40
CA GLY A 39 -14.11 -5.62 -14.09
C GLY A 39 -13.83 -6.65 -13.02
N GLN A 40 -14.60 -7.74 -13.00
CA GLN A 40 -14.57 -8.73 -11.92
C GLN A 40 -13.12 -9.05 -11.57
N VAL A 41 -12.61 -8.49 -10.47
CA VAL A 41 -11.28 -8.83 -9.99
C VAL A 41 -11.42 -10.23 -9.41
N THR A 42 -11.13 -11.23 -10.24
CA THR A 42 -11.05 -12.62 -9.79
C THR A 42 -10.10 -12.63 -8.61
N LYS A 43 -10.58 -13.05 -7.42
CA LYS A 43 -9.73 -13.15 -6.22
C LYS A 43 -8.48 -13.94 -6.57
N ALA A 44 -7.33 -13.26 -6.60
CA ALA A 44 -6.06 -13.90 -6.86
C ALA A 44 -5.87 -15.03 -5.83
N LYS A 45 -5.60 -16.25 -6.32
CA LYS A 45 -5.39 -17.41 -5.46
C LYS A 45 -4.21 -17.13 -4.53
N ARG A 46 -4.49 -16.99 -3.23
CA ARG A 46 -3.45 -16.75 -2.21
C ARG A 46 -2.42 -17.88 -2.26
N ARG A 47 -1.15 -17.55 -2.51
CA ARG A 47 -0.05 -18.52 -2.48
C ARG A 47 0.06 -19.11 -1.07
N LYS A 48 -0.12 -20.43 -0.95
CA LYS A 48 0.05 -21.13 0.33
C LYS A 48 1.52 -21.06 0.74
N ARG A 49 1.80 -20.61 1.97
CA ARG A 49 3.15 -20.63 2.54
C ARG A 49 3.54 -22.10 2.81
N ARG A 50 4.73 -22.52 2.35
CA ARG A 50 5.26 -23.84 2.66
C ARG A 50 5.66 -23.88 4.13
N LYS A 51 5.21 -24.92 4.85
CA LYS A 51 5.69 -25.20 6.21
C LYS A 51 7.14 -25.70 6.12
N MET A 52 7.98 -25.30 7.08
CA MET A 52 9.35 -25.81 7.16
C MET A 52 9.35 -27.32 7.43
N THR A 53 10.24 -28.04 6.74
CA THR A 53 10.53 -29.44 7.06
C THR A 53 11.26 -29.55 8.40
N PRO A 54 11.26 -30.72 9.06
CA PRO A 54 12.02 -30.92 10.29
C PRO A 54 13.51 -30.60 10.14
N ALA A 55 14.12 -30.97 9.02
CA ALA A 55 15.53 -30.65 8.71
C ALA A 55 15.78 -29.14 8.63
N GLN A 56 14.88 -28.40 7.97
CA GLN A 56 14.97 -26.94 7.89
C GLN A 56 14.86 -26.28 9.27
N ARG A 57 14.00 -26.79 10.15
CA ARG A 57 13.89 -26.27 11.53
C ARG A 57 15.17 -26.51 12.32
N ARG A 58 15.77 -27.70 12.22
CA ARG A 58 17.05 -28.01 12.88
C ARG A 58 18.17 -27.06 12.45
N ALA A 59 18.32 -26.84 11.14
CA ALA A 59 19.32 -25.90 10.61
C ALA A 59 19.12 -24.46 11.11
N VAL A 60 17.86 -24.02 11.26
CA VAL A 60 17.55 -22.70 11.85
C VAL A 60 17.92 -22.66 13.33
N SER A 61 17.59 -23.69 14.11
CA SER A 61 17.92 -23.78 15.52
C SER A 61 19.44 -23.76 15.77
N GLU A 62 20.22 -24.49 14.97
CA GLU A 62 21.69 -24.48 15.04
C GLU A 62 22.25 -23.08 14.76
N ARG A 63 21.76 -22.43 13.69
CA ARG A 63 22.13 -21.05 13.35
C ARG A 63 21.82 -20.08 14.50
N MET A 64 20.64 -20.20 15.11
CA MET A 64 20.26 -19.37 16.26
C MET A 64 21.15 -19.62 17.47
N LYS A 65 21.45 -20.88 17.81
CA LYS A 65 22.37 -21.22 18.90
C LYS A 65 23.75 -20.59 18.69
N LYS A 66 24.30 -20.69 17.48
CA LYS A 66 25.58 -20.06 17.11
C LYS A 66 25.54 -18.54 17.29
N SER A 67 24.48 -17.90 16.79
CA SER A 67 24.29 -16.45 16.94
C SER A 67 24.18 -16.04 18.41
N TRP A 68 23.45 -16.80 19.22
CA TRP A 68 23.27 -16.49 20.64
C TRP A 68 24.57 -16.68 21.43
N ALA A 69 25.33 -17.74 21.16
CA ALA A 69 26.66 -17.93 21.75
C ALA A 69 27.60 -16.75 21.41
N ALA A 70 27.62 -16.31 20.15
CA ALA A 70 28.41 -15.15 19.74
C ALA A 70 27.97 -13.86 20.45
N ARG A 71 26.66 -13.65 20.61
CA ARG A 71 26.11 -12.51 21.37
C ARG A 71 26.51 -12.55 22.84
N LYS A 72 26.42 -13.70 23.50
CA LYS A 72 26.85 -13.85 24.91
C LYS A 72 28.34 -13.60 25.07
N LYS A 73 29.17 -14.15 24.18
CA LYS A 73 30.62 -13.89 24.17
C LYS A 73 30.94 -12.41 23.99
N LYS A 74 30.21 -11.71 23.10
CA LYS A 74 30.36 -10.26 22.90
C LYS A 74 29.93 -9.47 24.14
N ALA A 75 28.84 -9.86 24.80
CA ALA A 75 28.36 -9.22 26.02
C ALA A 75 29.33 -9.42 27.19
N ALA A 76 29.92 -10.61 27.34
CA ALA A 76 30.90 -10.90 28.39
C ALA A 76 32.29 -10.25 28.15
N LYS A 77 32.56 -9.78 26.92
CA LYS A 77 33.79 -9.06 26.56
C LYS A 77 33.64 -7.53 26.70
N ARG A 78 32.43 -7.03 26.92
CA ARG A 78 32.18 -5.63 27.29
C ARG A 78 32.28 -5.50 28.80
#